data_AF-A0A6G0EGU3-F1
#
_entry.id   AF-A0A6G0EGU3-F1
#
_cell.length_a   1.000
_cell.length_b   1.000
_cell.length_c   1.000
_cell.angle_alpha   90.00
_cell.angle_beta   90.00
_cell.angle_gamma   90.00
#
_symmetry.space_group_name_H-M   'P 1'
#
loop_
_entity.id
_entity.type
_entity.pdbx_description
1 polymer ?
#
loop_
_entity_poly.entity_id
_entity_poly.type
_entity_poly.pdbx_seq_one_letter_code
_entity_poly.pdbx_strand_id
1 'polypeptide(L)'
;MSETGTDTAVFGVRLDRTRDVPVRFAFAALVGSTRGWAWFVVGLPLAALLAAQVHDVFVPFAAAMPFGIALLLLWMSHEFVAPRVTVDYENRTLTKTKPYTDEAYSPIDADDFDHVTILRFTDVALVRFHYTRWAVAKPLSTSVSTAEVPAFESALEQMGVDVAVRDVTVPSPIYARIVATPIVVVGMPLVVWGTYGRSAFLSNAVVVPAVVLVLYGVYGYRWRRRLRRSTAGDVRPN
;
A
#
# COMPACT_ATOMS: atom_id res chain seq x y z
N MET A 1 -29.29 28.70 -21.31
CA MET A 1 -27.86 28.34 -21.23
C MET A 1 -27.52 28.33 -19.75
N SER A 2 -27.50 27.17 -19.10
CA SER A 2 -27.01 27.04 -17.72
C SER A 2 -25.56 26.58 -17.79
N GLU A 3 -24.67 27.38 -17.23
CA GLU A 3 -23.28 27.02 -16.96
C GLU A 3 -23.27 25.80 -16.03
N THR A 4 -22.91 24.63 -16.54
CA THR A 4 -22.54 23.48 -15.72
C THR A 4 -21.14 23.74 -15.19
N GLY A 5 -21.06 24.48 -14.08
CA GLY A 5 -19.84 24.57 -13.27
C GLY A 5 -19.48 23.17 -12.78
N THR A 6 -18.26 22.73 -13.05
CA THR A 6 -17.74 21.47 -12.52
C THR A 6 -17.36 21.66 -11.05
N ASP A 7 -18.35 21.59 -10.15
CA ASP A 7 -18.19 21.69 -8.70
C ASP A 7 -17.46 20.47 -8.08
N THR A 8 -17.16 19.47 -8.91
CA THR A 8 -16.42 18.29 -8.53
C THR A 8 -15.31 17.96 -9.52
N ALA A 9 -14.17 17.52 -9.02
CA ALA A 9 -13.07 16.97 -9.82
C ALA A 9 -12.77 15.52 -9.39
N VAL A 10 -12.46 14.65 -10.35
CA VAL A 10 -12.18 13.22 -10.10
C VAL A 10 -10.77 12.88 -10.55
N PHE A 11 -10.02 12.23 -9.66
CA PHE A 11 -8.63 11.86 -9.87
C PHE A 11 -8.41 10.39 -9.55
N GLY A 12 -7.44 9.75 -10.20
CA GLY A 12 -7.07 8.38 -9.84
C GLY A 12 -6.33 7.65 -10.93
N VAL A 13 -5.60 6.61 -10.53
CA VAL A 13 -4.92 5.72 -11.46
C VAL A 13 -5.29 4.27 -11.18
N ARG A 14 -5.59 3.52 -12.24
CA ARG A 14 -5.81 2.08 -12.15
C ARG A 14 -4.46 1.36 -12.16
N LEU A 15 -4.16 0.66 -11.07
CA LEU A 15 -3.00 -0.22 -10.97
C LEU A 15 -3.48 -1.67 -11.07
N ASP A 16 -3.23 -2.29 -12.22
CA ASP A 16 -3.67 -3.65 -12.51
C ASP A 16 -3.12 -4.64 -11.49
N ARG A 17 -4.01 -5.53 -11.02
CA ARG A 17 -3.71 -6.50 -9.97
C ARG A 17 -2.51 -7.39 -10.27
N THR A 18 -2.20 -7.63 -11.55
CA THR A 18 -1.15 -8.55 -11.99
C THR A 18 0.07 -7.87 -12.59
N ARG A 19 -0.10 -6.70 -13.23
CA ARG A 19 1.02 -5.94 -13.82
C ARG A 19 1.72 -5.10 -12.76
N ASP A 20 0.96 -4.43 -11.90
CA ASP A 20 1.45 -3.35 -11.05
C ASP A 20 1.63 -3.77 -9.60
N VAL A 21 1.78 -5.09 -9.36
CA VAL A 21 2.08 -5.66 -8.05
C VAL A 21 3.30 -4.99 -7.39
N PRO A 22 4.44 -4.77 -8.07
CA PRO A 22 5.60 -4.14 -7.43
C PRO A 22 5.32 -2.72 -6.95
N VAL A 23 4.61 -1.93 -7.77
CA VAL A 23 4.21 -0.55 -7.43
C VAL A 23 3.26 -0.54 -6.25
N ARG A 24 2.24 -1.39 -6.26
CA ARG A 24 1.26 -1.49 -5.17
C ARG A 24 1.90 -1.95 -3.85
N PHE A 25 2.89 -2.84 -3.90
CA PHE A 25 3.67 -3.21 -2.72
C PHE A 25 4.56 -2.07 -2.22
N ALA A 26 5.20 -1.33 -3.13
CA ALA A 26 5.95 -0.13 -2.76
C ALA A 26 5.03 0.89 -2.08
N PHE A 27 3.83 1.11 -2.61
CA PHE A 27 2.84 2.01 -2.01
C PHE A 27 2.40 1.51 -0.63
N ALA A 28 2.09 0.22 -0.50
CA ALA A 28 1.75 -0.41 0.78
C ALA A 28 2.84 -0.21 1.85
N ALA A 29 4.12 -0.30 1.48
CA ALA A 29 5.24 -0.05 2.39
C ALA A 29 5.35 1.43 2.82
N LEU A 30 4.69 2.34 2.11
CA LEU A 30 4.77 3.79 2.32
C LEU A 30 3.53 4.43 2.96
N VAL A 31 2.39 3.74 3.05
CA VAL A 31 1.11 4.30 3.57
C VAL A 31 1.22 4.86 4.99
N GLY A 32 2.05 4.26 5.84
CA GLY A 32 2.24 4.68 7.24
C GLY A 32 3.38 5.68 7.48
N SER A 33 3.45 6.20 8.70
CA SER A 33 4.57 7.04 9.16
C SER A 33 5.90 6.28 9.16
N THR A 34 7.01 6.96 8.82
CA THR A 34 8.35 6.36 8.76
C THR A 34 8.72 5.65 10.05
N ARG A 35 8.42 6.27 11.20
CA ARG A 35 8.64 5.69 12.53
C ARG A 35 7.79 4.45 12.77
N GLY A 36 6.51 4.49 12.41
CA GLY A 36 5.59 3.36 12.57
C GLY A 36 6.03 2.14 11.77
N TRP A 37 6.47 2.34 10.54
CA TRP A 37 7.05 1.25 9.74
C TRP A 37 8.38 0.75 10.28
N ALA A 38 9.28 1.64 10.72
CA ALA A 38 10.58 1.21 11.24
C ALA A 38 10.36 0.32 12.48
N TRP A 39 9.46 0.71 13.36
CA TRP A 39 9.04 -0.13 14.48
C TRP A 39 8.37 -1.43 14.02
N PHE A 40 7.41 -1.38 13.10
CA PHE A 40 6.63 -2.56 12.74
C PHE A 40 7.39 -3.57 11.88
N VAL A 41 8.15 -3.09 10.89
CA VAL A 41 8.84 -3.92 9.88
C VAL A 41 10.26 -4.26 10.31
N VAL A 42 10.91 -3.48 11.17
CA VAL A 42 12.28 -3.77 11.62
C VAL A 42 12.30 -4.04 13.12
N GLY A 43 11.77 -3.13 13.93
CA GLY A 43 11.83 -3.19 15.39
C GLY A 43 11.16 -4.43 15.99
N LEU A 44 9.90 -4.70 15.63
CA LEU A 44 9.14 -5.84 16.15
C LEU A 44 9.76 -7.18 15.71
N PRO A 45 10.11 -7.39 14.43
CA PRO A 45 10.92 -8.52 14.00
C PRO A 45 12.19 -8.73 14.83
N LEU A 46 12.99 -7.67 14.99
CA LEU A 46 14.24 -7.75 15.74
C LEU A 46 13.99 -8.07 17.22
N ALA A 47 12.99 -7.44 17.83
CA ALA A 47 12.60 -7.72 19.21
C ALA A 47 12.15 -9.17 19.39
N ALA A 48 11.37 -9.72 18.45
CA ALA A 48 10.97 -11.12 18.49
C ALA A 48 12.17 -12.08 18.35
N LEU A 49 13.13 -11.76 17.47
CA LEU A 49 14.37 -12.53 17.35
C LEU A 49 15.21 -12.50 18.63
N LEU A 50 15.34 -11.33 19.26
CA LEU A 50 16.07 -11.18 20.52
C LEU A 50 15.35 -11.90 21.66
N ALA A 51 14.02 -11.83 21.74
CA ALA A 51 13.23 -12.57 22.72
C ALA A 51 13.36 -14.09 22.54
N ALA A 52 13.47 -14.56 21.30
CA ALA A 52 13.70 -15.98 21.00
C ALA A 52 15.05 -16.51 21.51
N GLN A 53 16.05 -15.64 21.71
CA GLN A 53 17.31 -16.03 22.35
C GLN A 53 17.15 -16.23 23.87
N VAL A 54 16.13 -15.64 24.46
CA VAL A 54 15.84 -15.73 25.90
C VAL A 54 14.95 -16.93 26.21
N HIS A 55 13.97 -17.22 25.34
CA HIS A 55 13.02 -18.31 25.56
C HIS A 55 12.42 -18.87 24.26
N ASP A 56 12.39 -20.20 24.13
CA ASP A 56 11.95 -20.91 22.91
C ASP A 56 10.51 -20.63 22.51
N VAL A 57 9.66 -20.23 23.46
CA VAL A 57 8.26 -19.83 23.19
C VAL A 57 8.15 -18.70 22.16
N PHE A 58 9.19 -17.86 22.02
CA PHE A 58 9.20 -16.75 21.07
C PHE A 58 9.67 -17.13 19.67
N VAL A 59 10.28 -18.32 19.49
CA VAL A 59 10.77 -18.79 18.18
C VAL A 59 9.65 -18.84 17.13
N PRO A 60 8.46 -19.41 17.41
CA PRO A 60 7.33 -19.36 16.49
C PRO A 60 6.88 -17.95 16.13
N PHE A 61 6.93 -17.01 17.07
CA PHE A 61 6.53 -15.62 16.83
C PHE A 61 7.53 -14.92 15.90
N ALA A 62 8.84 -15.09 16.17
CA ALA A 62 9.88 -14.59 15.28
C ALA A 62 9.77 -15.17 13.87
N ALA A 63 9.43 -16.46 13.75
CA ALA A 63 9.18 -17.12 12.47
C ALA A 63 7.92 -16.59 11.76
N ALA A 64 6.85 -16.27 12.51
CA ALA A 64 5.55 -15.88 11.96
C ALA A 64 5.46 -14.41 11.54
N MET A 65 6.15 -13.51 12.26
CA MET A 65 6.19 -12.07 12.01
C MET A 65 6.37 -11.66 10.54
N PRO A 66 7.36 -12.18 9.79
CA PRO A 66 7.57 -11.76 8.40
C PRO A 66 6.39 -12.15 7.49
N PHE A 67 5.73 -13.27 7.76
CA PHE A 67 4.52 -13.67 7.03
C PHE A 67 3.32 -12.79 7.39
N GLY A 68 3.16 -12.43 8.66
CA GLY A 68 2.15 -11.47 9.10
C GLY A 68 2.33 -10.09 8.45
N ILE A 69 3.57 -9.59 8.41
CA ILE A 69 3.93 -8.34 7.71
C ILE A 69 3.60 -8.46 6.22
N ALA A 70 3.98 -9.55 5.57
CA ALA A 70 3.69 -9.76 4.15
C ALA A 70 2.18 -9.82 3.85
N LEU A 71 1.39 -10.47 4.71
CA LEU A 71 -0.08 -10.49 4.59
C LEU A 71 -0.69 -9.10 4.79
N LEU A 72 -0.21 -8.34 5.76
CA LEU A 72 -0.65 -6.96 5.96
C LEU A 72 -0.33 -6.10 4.73
N LEU A 73 0.88 -6.18 4.19
CA LEU A 73 1.28 -5.44 3.00
C LEU A 73 0.47 -5.86 1.78
N LEU A 74 0.18 -7.16 1.64
CA LEU A 74 -0.70 -7.68 0.59
C LEU A 74 -2.11 -7.10 0.74
N TRP A 75 -2.66 -7.09 1.95
CA TRP A 75 -3.95 -6.50 2.25
C TRP A 75 -3.99 -5.01 1.90
N MET A 76 -3.03 -4.24 2.41
CA MET A 76 -2.87 -2.81 2.11
C MET A 76 -2.71 -2.54 0.60
N SER A 77 -2.06 -3.45 -0.14
CA SER A 77 -1.87 -3.28 -1.58
C SER A 77 -3.21 -3.25 -2.34
N HIS A 78 -4.28 -3.85 -1.79
CA HIS A 78 -5.59 -3.91 -2.43
C HIS A 78 -6.24 -2.54 -2.57
N GLU A 79 -5.95 -1.62 -1.65
CA GLU A 79 -6.41 -0.22 -1.65
C GLU A 79 -6.04 0.58 -2.91
N PHE A 80 -5.11 0.05 -3.72
CA PHE A 80 -4.53 0.75 -4.87
C PHE A 80 -4.94 0.18 -6.22
N VAL A 81 -5.87 -0.79 -6.32
CA VAL A 81 -6.18 -1.41 -7.62
C VAL A 81 -6.87 -0.44 -8.59
N ALA A 82 -7.83 0.34 -8.12
CA ALA A 82 -8.51 1.34 -8.93
C ALA A 82 -9.14 2.42 -8.02
N PRO A 83 -8.36 3.04 -7.11
CA PRO A 83 -8.92 4.09 -6.29
C PRO A 83 -9.25 5.29 -7.17
N ARG A 84 -10.45 5.83 -6.97
CA ARG A 84 -10.85 7.15 -7.46
C ARG A 84 -11.04 8.04 -6.27
N VAL A 85 -10.61 9.28 -6.40
CA VAL A 85 -10.82 10.32 -5.41
C VAL A 85 -11.60 11.43 -6.08
N THR A 86 -12.78 11.70 -5.54
CA THR A 86 -13.61 12.83 -5.91
C THR A 86 -13.36 13.95 -4.91
N VAL A 87 -13.01 15.11 -5.42
CA VAL A 87 -12.90 16.37 -4.70
C VAL A 87 -14.16 17.16 -5.00
N ASP A 88 -14.89 17.53 -3.95
CA ASP A 88 -16.08 18.37 -4.00
C ASP A 88 -15.72 19.74 -3.42
N TYR A 89 -15.68 20.75 -4.29
CA TYR A 89 -15.25 22.10 -3.93
C TYR A 89 -16.30 22.84 -3.11
N GLU A 90 -17.58 22.60 -3.38
CA GLU A 90 -18.70 23.25 -2.69
C GLU A 90 -18.76 22.80 -1.23
N ASN A 91 -18.70 21.49 -1.01
CA ASN A 91 -18.73 20.91 0.32
C ASN A 91 -17.35 20.87 1.00
N ARG A 92 -16.27 21.22 0.28
CA ARG A 92 -14.87 21.07 0.73
C ARG A 92 -14.60 19.66 1.26
N THR A 93 -15.04 18.63 0.52
CA THR A 93 -14.88 17.24 0.93
C THR A 93 -14.13 16.41 -0.09
N LEU A 94 -13.49 15.35 0.41
CA LEU A 94 -12.80 14.35 -0.37
C LEU A 94 -13.45 12.98 -0.15
N THR A 95 -13.84 12.33 -1.25
CA THR A 95 -14.46 11.01 -1.22
C THR A 95 -13.60 10.01 -2.01
N LYS A 96 -13.14 8.95 -1.36
CA LYS A 96 -12.38 7.86 -2.00
C LYS A 96 -13.31 6.69 -2.32
N THR A 97 -13.17 6.07 -3.49
CA THR A 97 -13.83 4.80 -3.79
C THR A 97 -13.13 3.62 -3.12
N LYS A 98 -13.92 2.65 -2.66
CA LYS A 98 -13.44 1.38 -2.13
C LYS A 98 -12.76 0.57 -3.24
N PRO A 99 -11.78 -0.28 -2.89
CA PRO A 99 -11.17 -1.15 -3.88
C PRO A 99 -12.20 -2.12 -4.46
N TYR A 100 -12.14 -2.36 -5.77
CA TYR A 100 -12.97 -3.32 -6.53
C TYR A 100 -14.44 -2.97 -6.72
N THR A 101 -14.91 -1.84 -6.19
CA THR A 101 -16.31 -1.44 -6.25
C THR A 101 -16.44 0.04 -6.56
N ASP A 102 -17.60 0.45 -7.07
CA ASP A 102 -17.94 1.87 -7.19
C ASP A 102 -18.47 2.47 -5.87
N GLU A 103 -18.56 1.65 -4.80
CA GLU A 103 -18.88 2.16 -3.46
C GLU A 103 -17.83 3.14 -2.96
N ALA A 104 -18.27 4.20 -2.30
CA ALA A 104 -17.42 5.18 -1.67
C ALA A 104 -17.16 4.86 -0.19
N TYR A 105 -15.99 5.26 0.31
CA TYR A 105 -15.82 5.54 1.73
C TYR A 105 -16.63 6.78 2.12
N SER A 106 -16.82 7.00 3.42
CA SER A 106 -17.43 8.23 3.91
C SER A 106 -16.66 9.46 3.41
N PRO A 107 -17.36 10.54 3.02
CA PRO A 107 -16.73 11.82 2.71
C PRO A 107 -15.87 12.31 3.88
N ILE A 108 -14.81 13.03 3.54
CA ILE A 108 -13.83 13.54 4.49
C ILE A 108 -13.76 15.04 4.31
N ASP A 109 -14.01 15.80 5.37
CA ASP A 109 -13.93 17.25 5.33
C ASP A 109 -12.47 17.71 5.17
N ALA A 110 -12.25 18.78 4.40
CA ALA A 110 -10.92 19.35 4.20
C ALA A 110 -10.26 19.76 5.53
N ASP A 111 -11.07 20.21 6.51
CA ASP A 111 -10.60 20.66 7.82
C ASP A 111 -10.14 19.49 8.72
N ASP A 112 -10.40 18.24 8.33
CA ASP A 112 -9.89 17.06 9.03
C ASP A 112 -8.43 16.73 8.67
N PHE A 113 -7.90 17.30 7.59
CA PHE A 113 -6.52 17.09 7.19
C PHE A 113 -5.59 18.03 7.97
N ASP A 114 -4.51 17.46 8.50
CA ASP A 114 -3.36 18.20 8.98
C ASP A 114 -2.51 18.67 7.79
N HIS A 115 -2.16 17.73 6.90
CA HIS A 115 -1.53 18.00 5.60
C HIS A 115 -1.66 16.78 4.67
N VAL A 116 -1.31 16.96 3.40
CA VAL A 116 -1.25 15.88 2.40
C VAL A 116 0.15 15.80 1.84
N THR A 117 0.74 14.60 1.83
CA THR A 117 2.03 14.36 1.18
C THR A 117 1.83 13.58 -0.12
N ILE A 118 2.30 14.11 -1.25
CA ILE A 118 2.28 13.43 -2.54
C ILE A 118 3.69 12.96 -2.88
N LEU A 119 3.88 11.64 -2.96
CA LEU A 119 5.14 11.02 -3.37
C LEU A 119 5.08 10.66 -4.86
N ARG A 120 5.79 11.42 -5.70
CA ARG A 120 5.81 11.23 -7.15
C ARG A 120 6.84 10.18 -7.56
N PHE A 121 6.37 9.19 -8.31
CA PHE A 121 7.20 8.28 -9.11
C PHE A 121 7.04 8.65 -10.58
N THR A 122 7.70 7.90 -11.48
CA THR A 122 7.73 8.20 -12.92
C THR A 122 6.34 8.40 -13.52
N ASP A 123 5.43 7.42 -13.36
CA ASP A 123 4.11 7.45 -14.01
C ASP A 123 2.94 7.57 -13.01
N VAL A 124 3.22 7.36 -11.73
CA VAL A 124 2.22 7.25 -10.67
C VAL A 124 2.68 8.00 -9.43
N ALA A 125 1.72 8.51 -8.65
CA ALA A 125 1.99 9.14 -7.37
C ALA A 125 1.18 8.49 -6.25
N LEU A 126 1.81 8.36 -5.09
CA LEU A 126 1.15 7.96 -3.85
C LEU A 126 0.76 9.23 -3.08
N VAL A 127 -0.53 9.40 -2.83
CA VAL A 127 -1.05 10.47 -1.99
C VAL A 127 -1.28 9.91 -0.59
N ARG A 128 -0.69 10.56 0.41
CA ARG A 128 -0.81 10.20 1.82
C ARG A 128 -1.59 11.26 2.55
N PHE A 129 -2.67 10.85 3.20
CA PHE A 129 -3.52 11.73 3.99
C PHE A 129 -3.04 11.72 5.44
N HIS A 130 -2.73 12.91 5.97
CA HIS A 130 -2.40 13.08 7.37
C HIS A 130 -3.57 13.79 8.05
N TYR A 131 -4.13 13.16 9.07
CA TYR A 131 -5.33 13.63 9.75
C TYR A 131 -4.97 14.28 11.08
N THR A 132 -5.67 15.36 11.42
CA THR A 132 -5.55 16.05 12.72
C THR A 132 -5.98 15.13 13.87
N ARG A 133 -6.95 14.23 13.62
CA ARG A 133 -7.41 13.22 14.57
C ARG A 133 -7.44 11.85 13.92
N TRP A 134 -6.97 10.84 14.65
CA TRP A 134 -7.01 9.47 14.18
C TRP A 134 -8.44 8.94 14.14
N ALA A 135 -8.87 8.40 13.01
CA ALA A 135 -10.15 7.72 12.84
C ALA A 135 -9.97 6.45 12.02
N VAL A 136 -10.39 5.31 12.58
CA VAL A 136 -10.19 3.96 12.00
C VAL A 136 -10.83 3.80 10.62
N ALA A 137 -11.89 4.56 10.32
CA ALA A 137 -12.66 4.44 9.08
C ALA A 137 -12.14 5.33 7.93
N LYS A 138 -11.16 6.21 8.17
CA LYS A 138 -10.67 7.14 7.15
C LYS A 138 -9.57 6.50 6.28
N PRO A 139 -9.64 6.61 4.95
CA PRO A 139 -8.63 6.06 4.07
C PRO A 139 -7.28 6.77 4.28
N LEU A 140 -6.21 6.02 4.51
CA LEU A 140 -4.89 6.62 4.80
C LEU A 140 -4.14 7.12 3.56
N SER A 141 -4.53 6.64 2.37
CA SER A 141 -3.85 6.96 1.12
C SER A 141 -4.69 6.66 -0.12
N THR A 142 -4.31 7.29 -1.23
CA THR A 142 -4.79 6.97 -2.58
C THR A 142 -3.62 6.98 -3.59
N SER A 143 -3.90 6.60 -4.84
CA SER A 143 -2.95 6.75 -5.95
C SER A 143 -3.56 7.58 -7.07
N VAL A 144 -2.75 8.49 -7.64
CA VAL A 144 -3.12 9.32 -8.80
C VAL A 144 -2.06 9.19 -9.89
N SER A 145 -2.39 9.56 -11.12
CA SER A 145 -1.40 9.63 -12.20
C SER A 145 -0.41 10.76 -11.93
N THR A 146 0.87 10.57 -12.24
CA THR A 146 1.86 11.66 -12.09
C THR A 146 1.48 12.89 -12.93
N ALA A 147 0.85 12.69 -14.09
CA ALA A 147 0.35 13.77 -14.94
C ALA A 147 -0.79 14.58 -14.31
N GLU A 148 -1.56 13.97 -13.40
CA GLU A 148 -2.68 14.60 -12.69
C GLU A 148 -2.24 15.33 -11.42
N VAL A 149 -1.01 15.12 -10.94
CA VAL A 149 -0.54 15.69 -9.67
C VAL A 149 -0.69 17.21 -9.60
N PRO A 150 -0.30 18.02 -10.61
CA PRO A 150 -0.45 19.48 -10.53
C PRO A 150 -1.91 19.93 -10.38
N ALA A 151 -2.83 19.27 -11.08
CA ALA A 151 -4.26 19.57 -10.99
C ALA A 151 -4.83 19.11 -9.64
N PHE A 152 -4.40 17.95 -9.15
CA PHE A 152 -4.83 17.42 -7.86
C PHE A 152 -4.31 18.27 -6.68
N GLU A 153 -3.06 18.71 -6.73
CA GLU A 153 -2.45 19.65 -5.78
C GLU A 153 -3.25 20.95 -5.75
N SER A 154 -3.47 21.56 -6.91
CA SER A 154 -4.27 22.79 -7.03
C SER A 154 -5.68 22.62 -6.45
N ALA A 155 -6.32 21.47 -6.65
CA ALA A 155 -7.65 21.18 -6.12
C ALA A 155 -7.67 21.08 -4.58
N LEU A 156 -6.64 20.47 -3.99
CA LEU A 156 -6.50 20.38 -2.53
C LEU A 156 -6.19 21.75 -1.91
N GLU A 157 -5.29 22.53 -2.52
CA GLU A 157 -4.95 23.88 -2.07
C GLU A 157 -6.16 24.83 -2.13
N GLN A 158 -7.01 24.71 -3.15
CA GLN A 158 -8.27 25.46 -3.24
C GLN A 158 -9.22 25.14 -2.08
N MET A 159 -9.19 23.92 -1.55
CA MET A 159 -9.93 23.55 -0.34
C MET A 159 -9.26 24.01 0.96
N GLY A 160 -8.09 24.64 0.89
CA GLY A 160 -7.30 25.09 2.05
C GLY A 160 -6.45 24.00 2.70
N VAL A 161 -6.18 22.90 1.99
CA VAL A 161 -5.35 21.79 2.50
C VAL A 161 -3.88 22.06 2.18
N ASP A 162 -2.99 21.93 3.17
CA ASP A 162 -1.54 22.00 2.95
C ASP A 162 -1.02 20.78 2.20
N VAL A 163 -0.29 20.97 1.09
CA VAL A 163 0.18 19.91 0.21
C VAL A 163 1.71 19.96 0.07
N ALA A 164 2.36 18.83 0.35
CA ALA A 164 3.79 18.65 0.16
C ALA A 164 4.07 17.62 -0.94
N VAL A 165 4.51 18.09 -2.11
CA VAL A 165 4.93 17.21 -3.22
C VAL A 165 6.41 16.85 -3.09
N ARG A 166 6.74 15.57 -3.18
CA ARG A 166 8.11 15.06 -3.08
C ARG A 166 8.41 14.06 -4.19
N ASP A 167 9.51 14.27 -4.89
CA ASP A 167 10.03 13.30 -5.85
C ASP A 167 10.76 12.16 -5.15
N VAL A 168 10.46 10.93 -5.56
CA VAL A 168 11.16 9.74 -5.07
C VAL A 168 12.40 9.51 -5.92
N THR A 169 13.52 10.06 -5.49
CA THR A 169 14.84 9.86 -6.11
C THR A 169 15.65 8.78 -5.39
N VAL A 170 16.68 8.27 -6.06
CA VAL A 170 17.66 7.33 -5.50
C VAL A 170 19.00 8.06 -5.31
N PRO A 171 19.63 8.00 -4.13
CA PRO A 171 19.15 7.40 -2.87
C PRO A 171 18.21 8.35 -2.09
N SER A 172 17.17 7.80 -1.47
CA SER A 172 16.31 8.55 -0.53
C SER A 172 15.86 7.67 0.64
N PRO A 173 15.50 8.25 1.80
CA PRO A 173 14.90 7.50 2.91
C PRO A 173 13.60 6.77 2.52
N ILE A 174 12.88 7.28 1.52
CA ILE A 174 11.68 6.65 0.95
C ILE A 174 12.09 5.36 0.22
N TYR A 175 13.11 5.44 -0.63
CA TYR A 175 13.64 4.28 -1.35
C TYR A 175 14.18 3.19 -0.43
N ALA A 176 14.90 3.58 0.64
CA ALA A 176 15.40 2.64 1.64
C ALA A 176 14.28 1.78 2.25
N ARG A 177 13.09 2.37 2.43
CA ARG A 177 11.90 1.70 2.98
C ARG A 177 11.34 0.63 2.04
N ILE A 178 11.27 0.96 0.75
CA ILE A 178 10.81 0.05 -0.30
C ILE A 178 11.74 -1.16 -0.41
N VAL A 179 13.05 -0.94 -0.30
CA VAL A 179 14.07 -2.01 -0.40
C VAL A 179 14.23 -2.81 0.89
N ALA A 180 14.19 -2.17 2.06
CA ALA A 180 14.36 -2.85 3.33
C ALA A 180 13.19 -3.79 3.66
N THR A 181 11.96 -3.45 3.26
CA THR A 181 10.78 -4.26 3.52
C THR A 181 10.90 -5.71 3.01
N PRO A 182 11.19 -5.97 1.71
CA PRO A 182 11.38 -7.33 1.22
C PRO A 182 12.61 -8.00 1.82
N ILE A 183 13.68 -7.25 2.12
CA ILE A 183 14.87 -7.80 2.81
C ILE A 183 14.48 -8.37 4.18
N VAL A 184 13.67 -7.67 4.97
CA VAL A 184 13.23 -8.20 6.26
C VAL A 184 12.28 -9.39 6.09
N VAL A 185 11.29 -9.27 5.20
CA VAL A 185 10.30 -10.34 4.97
C VAL A 185 10.96 -11.64 4.50
N VAL A 186 12.02 -11.58 3.69
CA VAL A 186 12.73 -12.77 3.19
C VAL A 186 13.90 -13.17 4.09
N GLY A 187 14.66 -12.20 4.60
CA GLY A 187 15.85 -12.43 5.40
C GLY A 187 15.54 -13.00 6.77
N MET A 188 14.45 -12.56 7.41
CA MET A 188 14.11 -13.02 8.75
C MET A 188 13.79 -14.52 8.80
N PRO A 189 12.96 -15.11 7.92
CA PRO A 189 12.80 -16.56 7.86
C PRO A 189 14.13 -17.32 7.66
N LEU A 190 15.06 -16.79 6.87
CA LEU A 190 16.36 -17.42 6.66
C LEU A 190 17.21 -17.42 7.94
N VAL A 191 17.21 -16.31 8.68
CA VAL A 191 17.90 -16.21 9.97
C VAL A 191 17.29 -17.17 10.98
N VAL A 192 15.96 -17.21 11.09
CA VAL A 192 15.25 -18.11 12.02
C VAL A 192 15.52 -19.58 11.67
N TRP A 193 15.50 -19.94 10.38
CA TRP A 193 15.83 -21.29 9.95
C TRP A 193 17.28 -21.65 10.28
N GLY A 194 18.23 -20.75 10.03
CA GLY A 194 19.64 -20.98 10.30
C GLY A 194 19.96 -21.14 11.79
N THR A 195 19.19 -20.49 12.65
CA THR A 195 19.42 -20.47 14.11
C THR A 195 18.63 -21.53 14.87
N TYR A 196 17.35 -21.72 14.54
CA TYR A 196 16.43 -22.60 15.28
C TYR A 196 15.99 -23.83 14.47
N GLY A 197 16.41 -23.94 13.21
CA GLY A 197 16.09 -25.07 12.35
C GLY A 197 14.65 -25.06 11.83
N ARG A 198 14.24 -26.20 11.25
CA ARG A 198 12.94 -26.34 10.57
C ARG A 198 11.75 -26.36 11.52
N SER A 199 11.94 -26.85 12.74
CA SER A 199 10.89 -26.97 13.76
C SER A 199 10.25 -25.62 14.11
N ALA A 200 11.02 -24.53 14.01
CA ALA A 200 10.52 -23.16 14.20
C ALA A 200 9.31 -22.82 13.31
N PHE A 201 9.18 -23.47 12.14
CA PHE A 201 8.14 -23.20 11.14
C PHE A 201 6.96 -24.17 11.20
N LEU A 202 6.98 -25.15 12.10
CA LEU A 202 5.94 -26.18 12.18
C LEU A 202 4.75 -25.78 13.07
N SER A 203 4.81 -24.62 13.71
CA SER A 203 3.70 -24.12 14.51
C SER A 203 2.55 -23.60 13.63
N ASN A 204 1.31 -23.74 14.14
CA ASN A 204 0.13 -23.17 13.46
C ASN A 204 0.26 -21.66 13.22
N ALA A 205 0.94 -20.94 14.12
CA ALA A 205 1.19 -19.51 14.01
C ALA A 205 2.02 -19.15 12.76
N VAL A 206 2.82 -20.07 12.23
CA VAL A 206 3.66 -19.86 11.06
C VAL A 206 3.05 -20.51 9.82
N VAL A 207 2.60 -21.76 9.95
CA VAL A 207 2.05 -22.54 8.84
C VAL A 207 0.82 -21.86 8.24
N VAL A 208 -0.10 -21.37 9.07
CA VAL A 208 -1.34 -20.76 8.56
C VAL A 208 -1.05 -19.50 7.72
N PRO A 209 -0.31 -18.49 8.22
CA PRO A 209 0.06 -17.33 7.40
C PRO A 209 0.84 -17.68 6.13
N ALA A 210 1.79 -18.61 6.22
CA ALA A 210 2.59 -19.04 5.08
C ALA A 210 1.74 -19.70 3.99
N VAL A 211 0.82 -20.61 4.37
CA VAL A 211 -0.11 -21.27 3.44
C VAL A 211 -1.02 -20.23 2.78
N VAL A 212 -1.56 -19.28 3.54
CA VAL A 212 -2.39 -18.19 2.98
C VAL A 212 -1.62 -17.40 1.93
N LEU A 213 -0.37 -17.00 2.21
CA LEU A 213 0.48 -16.30 1.25
C LEU A 213 0.73 -17.12 -0.02
N VAL A 214 1.01 -18.43 0.13
CA VAL A 214 1.22 -19.33 -1.02
C VAL A 214 -0.05 -19.44 -1.86
N LEU A 215 -1.22 -19.63 -1.24
CA LEU A 215 -2.50 -19.71 -1.96
C LEU A 215 -2.79 -18.43 -2.73
N TYR A 216 -2.58 -17.26 -2.11
CA TYR A 216 -2.73 -15.97 -2.78
C TYR A 216 -1.72 -15.79 -3.93
N GLY A 217 -0.47 -16.18 -3.73
CA GLY A 217 0.57 -16.14 -4.76
C GLY A 217 0.24 -17.02 -5.96
N VAL A 218 -0.20 -18.26 -5.72
CA VAL A 218 -0.63 -19.21 -6.77
C VAL A 218 -1.86 -18.69 -7.51
N TYR A 219 -2.83 -18.14 -6.79
CA TYR A 219 -4.03 -17.54 -7.40
C TYR A 219 -3.64 -16.37 -8.34
N GLY A 220 -2.81 -15.44 -7.85
CA GLY A 220 -2.32 -14.32 -8.65
C GLY A 220 -1.52 -14.76 -9.87
N TYR A 221 -0.67 -15.78 -9.71
CA TYR A 221 0.13 -16.35 -10.81
C TYR A 221 -0.75 -16.99 -11.91
N ARG A 222 -1.73 -17.80 -11.50
CA ARG A 222 -2.68 -18.44 -12.43
C ARG A 222 -3.49 -17.41 -13.20
N TRP A 223 -3.96 -16.36 -12.51
CA TRP A 223 -4.70 -15.27 -13.14
C TRP A 223 -3.86 -14.53 -14.18
N ARG A 224 -2.61 -14.17 -13.84
CA ARG A 224 -1.66 -13.52 -14.75
C ARG A 224 -1.39 -14.35 -16.00
N ARG A 225 -1.25 -15.68 -15.87
CA ARG A 225 -1.10 -16.58 -17.02
C ARG A 225 -2.33 -16.60 -17.93
N ARG A 226 -3.55 -16.55 -17.38
CA ARG A 226 -4.79 -16.50 -18.17
C ARG A 226 -4.88 -15.21 -18.98
N LEU A 227 -4.60 -14.06 -18.37
CA LEU A 227 -4.62 -12.75 -19.04
C LEU A 227 -3.60 -12.66 -20.19
N ARG A 228 -2.38 -13.20 -19.99
CA ARG A 228 -1.38 -13.24 -21.08
C ARG A 228 -1.84 -14.07 -22.28
N ARG A 229 -2.63 -15.13 -22.05
CA ARG A 229 -3.16 -15.98 -23.12
C ARG A 229 -4.31 -15.32 -23.87
N SER A 230 -5.17 -14.54 -23.19
CA SER A 230 -6.24 -13.81 -23.87
C SER A 230 -5.68 -12.68 -24.73
N THR A 231 -4.69 -11.92 -24.25
CA THR A 231 -4.06 -10.85 -25.05
C THR A 231 -3.25 -11.40 -26.23
N ALA A 232 -2.68 -12.60 -26.11
CA ALA A 232 -2.00 -13.27 -27.21
C ALA A 232 -2.97 -13.91 -28.23
N GLY A 233 -4.25 -14.09 -27.86
CA GLY A 233 -5.29 -14.65 -28.74
C GLY A 233 -5.98 -13.61 -29.62
N ASP A 234 -5.92 -12.32 -29.26
CA ASP A 234 -6.54 -11.20 -30.00
C ASP A 234 -5.66 -10.61 -31.11
N VAL A 235 -4.45 -11.13 -31.32
CA VAL A 235 -3.64 -10.83 -32.52
C VAL A 235 -3.95 -11.88 -33.59
N ARG A 236 -5.15 -11.82 -34.17
CA ARG A 236 -5.35 -12.37 -35.51
C ARG A 236 -5.15 -11.22 -36.51
N PRO A 237 -4.17 -11.31 -37.41
CA PRO A 237 -4.07 -10.35 -38.50
C PRO A 237 -5.28 -10.55 -39.41
N ASN A 238 -6.12 -9.52 -39.52
CA ASN A 238 -6.86 -9.26 -40.75
C ASN A 238 -6.09 -8.18 -41.51
#